data_AF-A0A6G3XX65-F1
#
_entry.id   AF-A0A6G3XX65-F1
#
_cell.length_a   1.000
_cell.length_b   1.000
_cell.length_c   1.000
_cell.angle_alpha   90.00
_cell.angle_beta   90.00
_cell.angle_gamma   90.00
#
_symmetry.space_group_name_H-M   'P 1'
#
loop_
_entity.id
_entity.type
_entity.pdbx_description
1 polymer ?
#
loop_
_entity_poly.entity_id
_entity_poly.type
_entity_poly.pdbx_seq_one_letter_code
_entity_poly.pdbx_strand_id
1 'polypeptide(L)'
;SADLATIVSGIGSLTVGAAKLMDGGGVKQTMVAMDEGSVFVMSISDGSLLGVHATPDCDMSVVAYHMALFVGRAGHVLTPELR
;
A
#
# COMPACT_ATOMS: atom_id res chain seq x y z
N SER A 1 -9.39 -9.62 6.08
CA SER A 1 -10.86 -9.52 6.14
C SER A 1 -11.30 -8.31 5.30
N ALA A 2 -12.60 -8.12 5.08
CA ALA A 2 -13.12 -6.92 4.42
C ALA A 2 -12.77 -5.62 5.17
N ASP A 3 -12.55 -5.70 6.48
CA ASP A 3 -12.20 -4.55 7.34
C ASP A 3 -10.82 -4.00 6.99
N LEU A 4 -9.82 -4.87 6.80
CA LEU A 4 -8.48 -4.44 6.40
C LEU A 4 -8.50 -3.76 5.03
N ALA A 5 -9.26 -4.29 4.06
CA ALA A 5 -9.40 -3.66 2.75
C ALA A 5 -10.03 -2.27 2.83
N THR A 6 -11.03 -2.09 3.72
CA THR A 6 -11.67 -0.80 3.99
C THR A 6 -10.67 0.21 4.55
N ILE A 7 -9.89 -0.20 5.55
CA ILE A 7 -8.83 0.63 6.16
C ILE A 7 -7.80 1.04 5.12
N VAL A 8 -7.31 0.08 4.32
CA VAL A 8 -6.30 0.30 3.28
C VAL A 8 -6.81 1.28 2.21
N SER A 9 -8.06 1.12 1.77
CA SER A 9 -8.69 2.03 0.81
C SER A 9 -8.83 3.46 1.36
N GLY A 10 -9.20 3.60 2.63
CA GLY A 10 -9.28 4.90 3.32
C GLY A 10 -7.92 5.60 3.39
N ILE A 11 -6.89 4.87 3.83
CA ILE A 11 -5.51 5.37 3.91
C ILE A 11 -4.98 5.78 2.52
N GLY A 12 -5.18 4.94 1.51
CA GLY A 12 -4.76 5.23 0.14
C GLY A 12 -5.40 6.50 -0.41
N SER A 13 -6.71 6.66 -0.20
CA SER A 13 -7.43 7.85 -0.66
C SER A 13 -6.97 9.14 0.04
N LEU A 14 -6.78 9.08 1.37
CA LEU A 14 -6.35 10.22 2.16
C LEU A 14 -4.94 10.68 1.76
N THR A 15 -4.01 9.75 1.60
CA THR A 15 -2.62 10.06 1.26
C THR A 15 -2.48 10.59 -0.16
N VAL A 16 -3.27 10.09 -1.12
CA VAL A 16 -3.36 10.67 -2.47
C VAL A 16 -3.89 12.12 -2.40
N GLY A 17 -4.91 12.38 -1.58
CA GLY A 17 -5.42 13.74 -1.35
C GLY A 17 -4.36 14.66 -0.74
N ALA A 18 -3.65 14.20 0.28
CA ALA A 18 -2.58 14.94 0.94
C ALA A 18 -1.44 15.27 -0.04
N ALA A 19 -1.00 14.31 -0.84
CA ALA A 19 0.07 14.53 -1.81
C ALA A 19 -0.31 15.57 -2.87
N LYS A 20 -1.58 15.61 -3.30
CA LYS A 20 -2.10 16.66 -4.19
C LYS A 20 -2.12 18.03 -3.52
N LEU A 21 -2.62 18.11 -2.28
CA LEU A 21 -2.68 19.38 -1.54
C LEU A 21 -1.30 19.97 -1.27
N MET A 22 -0.29 19.12 -1.09
CA MET A 22 1.08 19.49 -0.75
C MET A 22 1.99 19.65 -1.97
N ASP A 23 1.48 19.50 -3.20
CA ASP A 23 2.28 19.41 -4.43
C ASP A 23 3.44 18.39 -4.33
N GLY A 24 3.23 17.29 -3.58
CA GLY A 24 4.26 16.30 -3.23
C GLY A 24 4.49 15.20 -4.28
N GLY A 25 3.74 15.21 -5.38
CA GLY A 25 3.80 14.17 -6.42
C GLY A 25 3.07 12.88 -6.03
N GLY A 26 3.49 11.74 -6.58
CA GLY A 26 2.88 10.44 -6.31
C GLY A 26 3.26 9.86 -4.94
N VAL A 27 2.30 9.27 -4.22
CA VAL A 27 2.56 8.54 -2.98
C VAL A 27 3.38 7.29 -3.28
N LYS A 28 4.61 7.23 -2.77
CA LYS A 28 5.50 6.07 -2.96
C LYS A 28 5.17 4.93 -1.99
N GLN A 29 4.87 5.28 -0.74
CA GLN A 29 4.60 4.33 0.34
C GLN A 29 3.84 5.05 1.46
N THR A 30 2.97 4.32 2.15
CA THR A 30 2.39 4.75 3.44
C THR A 30 2.66 3.69 4.49
N MET A 31 3.03 4.12 5.70
CA MET A 31 3.24 3.26 6.87
C MET A 31 2.55 3.88 8.08
N VAL A 32 1.73 3.10 8.76
CA VAL A 32 1.13 3.45 10.06
C VAL A 32 1.78 2.55 11.10
N ALA A 33 2.56 3.15 12.00
CA ALA A 33 3.16 2.46 13.14
C ALA A 33 2.21 2.55 14.35
N MET A 34 2.04 1.44 15.04
CA MET A 34 1.22 1.29 16.24
C MET A 34 2.02 0.53 17.29
N ASP A 35 1.59 0.56 18.55
CA ASP A 35 2.30 -0.13 19.64
C ASP A 35 2.40 -1.64 19.39
N GLU A 36 1.35 -2.23 18.82
CA GLU A 36 1.24 -3.68 18.58
C GLU A 36 1.29 -4.03 17.08
N GLY A 37 2.06 -3.27 16.31
CA GLY A 37 2.39 -3.62 14.93
C GLY A 37 2.34 -2.45 13.96
N SER A 38 2.18 -2.78 12.68
CA SER A 38 2.18 -1.77 11.63
C SER A 38 1.31 -2.16 10.45
N VAL A 39 0.81 -1.14 9.75
CA VAL A 39 0.12 -1.31 8.46
C VAL A 39 0.91 -0.59 7.39
N PHE A 40 1.20 -1.30 6.30
CA PHE A 40 1.80 -0.76 5.09
C PHE A 40 0.79 -0.74 3.97
N VAL A 41 0.77 0.37 3.21
CA VAL A 41 -0.05 0.51 2.01
C VAL A 41 0.84 0.92 0.84
N MET A 42 0.76 0.16 -0.25
CA MET A 42 1.41 0.44 -1.53
C MET A 42 0.38 0.42 -2.65
N SER A 43 0.53 1.32 -3.61
CA SER A 43 -0.26 1.29 -4.84
C SER A 43 0.24 0.18 -5.77
N ILE A 44 -0.69 -0.58 -6.34
CA ILE A 44 -0.43 -1.49 -7.46
C ILE A 44 -1.12 -0.93 -8.69
N SER A 45 -0.32 -0.47 -9.65
CA SER A 45 -0.77 -0.01 -10.96
C SER A 45 -2.03 0.88 -10.92
N ASP A 46 -3.02 0.59 -11.76
CA ASP A 46 -4.25 1.32 -12.08
C ASP A 46 -5.33 1.29 -10.98
N GLY A 47 -4.93 1.66 -9.76
CA GLY A 47 -5.86 1.94 -8.66
C GLY A 47 -6.06 0.79 -7.68
N SER A 48 -5.37 -0.34 -7.87
CA SER A 48 -5.30 -1.38 -6.85
C SER A 48 -4.37 -0.98 -5.71
N LEU A 49 -4.61 -1.51 -4.51
CA LEU A 49 -3.79 -1.28 -3.33
C LEU A 49 -3.37 -2.62 -2.70
N LEU A 50 -2.12 -2.70 -2.28
CA LEU A 50 -1.62 -3.75 -1.40
C LEU A 50 -1.59 -3.23 0.03
N GLY A 51 -2.35 -3.89 0.92
CA GLY A 51 -2.29 -3.67 2.35
C GLY A 51 -1.62 -4.83 3.06
N VAL A 52 -0.66 -4.55 3.94
CA VAL A 52 0.01 -5.55 4.78
C VAL A 52 -0.08 -5.11 6.24
N HIS A 53 -0.56 -6.00 7.10
CA HIS A 53 -0.49 -5.85 8.55
C HIS A 53 0.65 -6.73 9.06
N ALA A 54 1.59 -6.13 9.78
CA ALA A 54 2.76 -6.80 10.32
C ALA A 54 2.80 -6.66 11.85
N THR A 55 3.18 -7.75 12.51
CA THR A 55 3.39 -7.77 13.97
C THR A 55 4.67 -7.04 14.35
N PRO A 56 4.84 -6.63 15.63
CA PRO A 56 6.02 -5.88 16.08
C PRO A 56 7.36 -6.59 15.87
N ASP A 57 7.36 -7.92 15.85
CA ASP A 57 8.53 -8.79 15.74
C ASP A 57 8.92 -9.12 14.29
N CYS A 58 8.15 -8.64 13.30
CA CYS A 58 8.48 -8.83 11.89
C CYS A 58 9.73 -8.04 11.47
N ASP A 59 10.56 -8.65 10.61
CA ASP A 59 11.62 -7.92 9.91
C ASP A 59 11.01 -7.03 8.81
N MET A 60 10.98 -5.73 9.05
CA MET A 60 10.40 -4.75 8.13
C MET A 60 11.14 -4.66 6.80
N SER A 61 12.44 -4.99 6.76
CA SER A 61 13.20 -5.02 5.51
C SER A 61 12.72 -6.16 4.61
N VAL A 62 12.43 -7.31 5.22
CA VAL A 62 11.89 -8.49 4.52
C VAL A 62 10.46 -8.22 4.03
N VAL A 63 9.62 -7.61 4.87
CA VAL A 63 8.25 -7.23 4.49
C VAL A 63 8.28 -6.28 3.29
N ALA A 64 9.05 -5.18 3.38
CA ALA A 64 9.15 -4.21 2.29
C ALA A 64 9.69 -4.83 0.99
N TYR A 65 10.70 -5.69 1.07
CA TYR A 65 11.25 -6.42 -0.08
C TYR A 65 10.19 -7.28 -0.78
N HIS A 66 9.46 -8.09 -0.02
CA HIS A 66 8.43 -8.95 -0.59
C HIS A 66 7.22 -8.17 -1.12
N MET A 67 6.87 -7.06 -0.48
CA MET A 67 5.84 -6.15 -0.99
C MET A 67 6.25 -5.57 -2.35
N ALA A 68 7.47 -5.04 -2.48
CA ALA A 68 7.97 -4.51 -3.75
C ALA A 68 8.00 -5.58 -4.86
N LEU A 69 8.46 -6.80 -4.54
CA LEU A 69 8.40 -7.93 -5.47
C LEU A 69 6.96 -8.30 -5.85
N PHE A 70 6.02 -8.25 -4.90
CA PHE A 70 4.62 -8.53 -5.17
C PHE A 70 4.02 -7.49 -6.11
N VAL A 71 4.18 -6.20 -5.82
CA VAL A 71 3.67 -5.11 -6.67
C VAL A 71 4.25 -5.21 -8.07
N GLY A 72 5.55 -5.45 -8.20
CA GLY A 72 6.21 -5.61 -9.50
C GLY A 72 5.67 -6.77 -10.34
N ARG A 73 5.25 -7.87 -9.71
CA ARG A 73 4.68 -9.04 -10.41
C ARG A 73 3.17 -8.92 -10.65
N ALA A 74 2.43 -8.39 -9.67
CA ALA A 74 0.98 -8.29 -9.72
C ALA A 74 0.50 -7.18 -10.66
N GLY A 75 1.32 -6.15 -10.90
CA GLY A 75 0.97 -5.02 -11.75
C GLY A 75 0.47 -5.44 -13.14
N HIS A 76 1.09 -6.42 -13.78
CA HIS A 76 0.69 -6.87 -15.12
C HIS A 76 -0.63 -7.67 -15.16
N VAL A 77 -1.05 -8.23 -14.03
CA VAL A 77 -2.30 -9.03 -13.93
C VAL A 77 -3.46 -8.16 -13.49
N LEU A 78 -3.19 -7.14 -12.68
CA LEU A 78 -4.19 -6.24 -12.12
C LEU A 78 -4.48 -5.04 -13.01
N THR A 79 -3.62 -4.75 -14.00
CA THR A 79 -3.91 -3.81 -15.07
C THR A 79 -4.67 -4.53 -16.16
N PRO A 80 -5.97 -4.26 -16.34
CA PRO A 80 -6.71 -4.75 -17.48
C PRO A 80 -5.98 -4.25 -18.73
N GLU A 81 -5.78 -5.13 -19.71
CA GLU A 81 -5.60 -4.66 -21.08
C GLU A 81 -6.83 -3.78 -21.37
N LEU A 82 -6.62 -2.48 -21.62
CA LEU A 82 -7.67 -1.65 -22.22
C LEU A 82 -8.07 -2.33 -23.54
N ARG A 83 -9.16 -3.09 -23.50
CA ARG A 83 -9.88 -3.59 -24.67
C ARG A 83 -11.06 -2.68 -24.94
#